data_AF-A0A7K5DR76-F1
#
_entry.id   AF-A0A7K5DR76-F1
#
_cell.length_a   1.000
_cell.length_b   1.000
_cell.length_c   1.000
_cell.angle_alpha   90.00
_cell.angle_beta   90.00
_cell.angle_gamma   90.00
#
_symmetry.space_group_name_H-M   'P 1'
#
loop_
_entity.id
_entity.type
_entity.pdbx_description
1 polymer ?
#
loop_
_entity_poly.entity_id
_entity_poly.type
_entity_poly.pdbx_seq_one_letter_code
_entity_poly.pdbx_strand_id
1 'polypeptide(L)'
;ISHFFSFLLKPETAAVLKRTVEALMERGAVVRKLENLGERALPYKISKHSERHRRGWYFLIDLEAPPSIVSAMMEHLGRDIDVIRRGFVKHPVAKPEECPGMIPLSYEDKLRDKKK
;
A
#
# COMPACT_ATOMS: atom_id res chain seq x y z
N ILE A 1 -6.40 9.95 -1.37
CA ILE A 1 -5.08 9.54 -1.91
C ILE A 1 -4.78 8.15 -1.37
N SER A 2 -4.64 7.17 -2.26
CA SER A 2 -4.37 5.76 -1.91
C SER A 2 -3.12 5.30 -2.65
N HIS A 3 -2.25 4.57 -1.98
CA HIS A 3 -1.16 3.81 -2.58
C HIS A 3 -1.68 2.44 -3.00
N PHE A 4 -1.53 2.13 -4.27
CA PHE A 4 -1.75 0.81 -4.79
C PHE A 4 -0.40 0.09 -4.95
N PHE A 5 -0.24 -1.03 -4.27
CA PHE A 5 0.90 -1.93 -4.43
C PHE A 5 0.52 -3.09 -5.34
N SER A 6 1.31 -3.35 -6.38
CA SER A 6 1.19 -4.52 -7.24
C SER A 6 2.52 -5.26 -7.37
N PHE A 7 2.44 -6.58 -7.44
CA PHE A 7 3.58 -7.48 -7.54
C PHE A 7 3.51 -8.27 -8.84
N LEU A 8 4.49 -8.10 -9.74
CA LEU A 8 4.44 -8.61 -11.12
C LEU A 8 5.59 -9.59 -11.45
N LEU A 9 5.34 -10.53 -12.37
CA LEU A 9 6.22 -11.69 -12.57
C LEU A 9 7.43 -11.48 -13.50
N LYS A 10 7.35 -10.72 -14.59
CA LYS A 10 8.33 -10.84 -15.72
C LYS A 10 8.12 -9.79 -16.85
N PRO A 11 8.93 -9.74 -17.94
CA PRO A 11 9.23 -8.53 -18.74
C PRO A 11 8.04 -7.83 -19.43
N GLU A 12 6.86 -8.44 -19.45
CA GLU A 12 5.61 -7.79 -19.83
C GLU A 12 5.04 -6.86 -18.74
N THR A 13 5.83 -6.53 -17.72
CA THR A 13 5.49 -5.60 -16.65
C THR A 13 4.86 -4.30 -17.16
N ALA A 14 5.37 -3.78 -18.29
CA ALA A 14 4.83 -2.58 -18.92
C ALA A 14 3.39 -2.77 -19.42
N ALA A 15 3.07 -3.93 -20.00
CA ALA A 15 1.73 -4.25 -20.47
C ALA A 15 0.75 -4.40 -19.31
N VAL A 16 1.17 -5.08 -18.23
CA VAL A 16 0.33 -5.26 -17.04
C VAL A 16 0.10 -3.93 -16.32
N LEU A 17 1.14 -3.10 -16.18
CA LEU A 17 1.03 -1.75 -15.63
C LEU A 17 0.07 -0.90 -16.45
N LYS A 18 0.21 -0.93 -17.79
CA LYS A 18 -0.69 -0.20 -18.68
C LYS A 18 -2.14 -0.61 -18.47
N ARG A 19 -2.44 -1.92 -18.50
CA ARG A 19 -3.80 -2.44 -18.25
C ARG A 19 -4.32 -2.05 -16.87
N THR A 20 -3.48 -2.09 -15.85
CA THR A 20 -3.84 -1.72 -14.47
C THR A 20 -4.17 -0.24 -14.36
N VAL A 21 -3.37 0.62 -14.99
CA VAL A 21 -3.58 2.07 -15.00
C VAL A 21 -4.82 2.43 -15.82
N GLU A 22 -5.02 1.81 -16.98
CA GLU A 22 -6.24 1.97 -17.78
C GLU A 22 -7.49 1.59 -16.98
N ALA A 23 -7.49 0.42 -16.32
CA ALA A 23 -8.61 -0.01 -15.48
C ALA A 23 -8.87 0.92 -14.29
N LEU A 24 -7.83 1.55 -13.74
CA LEU A 24 -7.96 2.58 -12.70
C LEU A 24 -8.62 3.84 -13.27
N MET A 25 -8.16 4.32 -14.42
CA MET A 25 -8.66 5.53 -15.07
C MET A 25 -10.11 5.38 -15.55
N GLU A 26 -10.48 4.24 -16.12
CA GLU A 26 -11.86 3.92 -16.54
C GLU A 26 -12.88 4.03 -15.41
N ARG A 27 -12.44 3.80 -14.17
CA ARG A 27 -13.27 3.82 -12.96
C ARG A 27 -13.20 5.15 -12.20
N GLY A 28 -12.60 6.18 -12.80
CA GLY A 28 -12.52 7.52 -12.25
C GLY A 28 -11.39 7.73 -11.24
N ALA A 29 -10.33 6.92 -11.27
CA ALA A 29 -9.11 7.24 -10.53
C ALA A 29 -8.18 8.14 -11.36
N VAL A 30 -7.58 9.12 -10.69
CA VAL A 30 -6.52 9.96 -11.25
C VAL A 30 -5.18 9.46 -10.72
N VAL A 31 -4.31 8.99 -11.61
CA VAL A 31 -2.95 8.56 -11.25
C VAL A 31 -2.05 9.78 -11.13
N ARG A 32 -1.46 9.98 -9.94
CA ARG A 32 -0.54 11.08 -9.62
C ARG A 32 0.92 10.69 -9.85
N LYS A 33 1.30 9.48 -9.44
CA LYS A 33 2.69 8.99 -9.51
C LYS A 33 2.73 7.48 -9.68
N LEU A 34 3.74 7.01 -10.39
CA LEU A 34 4.08 5.59 -10.53
C LEU A 34 5.56 5.43 -10.20
N GLU A 35 5.86 4.63 -9.18
CA GLU A 35 7.21 4.33 -8.75
C GLU A 35 7.52 2.84 -8.92
N ASN A 36 8.71 2.54 -9.43
CA ASN A 36 9.24 1.19 -9.55
C ASN A 36 10.27 0.96 -8.43
N LEU A 37 10.00 0.02 -7.54
CA LEU A 37 10.89 -0.36 -6.44
C LEU A 37 11.86 -1.50 -6.83
N GLY A 38 11.77 -1.96 -8.08
CA GLY A 38 12.64 -2.98 -8.67
C GLY A 38 12.18 -4.42 -8.44
N GLU A 39 12.92 -5.34 -9.02
CA GLU A 39 12.77 -6.77 -8.80
C GLU A 39 13.44 -7.16 -7.48
N ARG A 40 12.68 -7.73 -6.55
CA ARG A 40 13.21 -8.23 -5.27
C ARG A 40 12.71 -9.64 -4.98
N ALA A 41 13.45 -10.35 -4.15
CA ALA A 41 12.96 -11.60 -3.57
C ALA A 41 11.74 -11.30 -2.69
N LEU A 42 10.74 -12.18 -2.75
CA LEU A 42 9.59 -12.10 -1.86
C LEU A 42 10.03 -12.52 -0.44
N PRO A 43 9.53 -11.87 0.62
CA PRO A 43 9.88 -12.24 2.00
C PRO A 43 9.55 -13.70 2.35
N TYR A 44 8.54 -14.26 1.67
CA TYR A 44 8.13 -15.65 1.77
C TYR A 44 7.61 -16.15 0.43
N LYS A 45 7.53 -17.48 0.27
CA LYS A 45 7.02 -18.12 -0.96
C LYS A 45 5.52 -17.87 -1.09
N ILE A 46 5.09 -17.21 -2.16
CA ILE A 46 3.67 -16.99 -2.46
C ILE A 46 3.25 -17.99 -3.53
N SER A 47 2.22 -18.79 -3.26
CA SER A 47 1.59 -19.64 -4.27
C SER A 47 0.33 -18.95 -4.77
N LYS A 48 0.29 -18.56 -6.04
CA LYS A 48 -0.89 -17.92 -6.65
C LYS A 48 -0.99 -18.33 -8.12
N HIS A 49 -2.22 -18.50 -8.61
CA HIS A 49 -2.51 -18.92 -9.99
C HIS A 49 -1.77 -20.21 -10.39
N SER A 50 -1.76 -21.20 -9.47
CA SER A 50 -1.08 -22.48 -9.63
C SER A 50 0.45 -22.42 -9.79
N GLU A 51 1.07 -21.24 -9.60
CA GLU A 51 2.51 -21.05 -9.67
C GLU A 51 3.07 -20.60 -8.31
N ARG A 52 4.33 -20.99 -8.04
CA ARG A 52 5.01 -20.71 -6.78
C ARG A 52 6.11 -19.67 -6.97
N HIS A 53 5.85 -18.48 -6.46
CA HIS A 53 6.67 -17.29 -6.67
C HIS A 53 7.70 -17.10 -5.57
N ARG A 54 8.95 -16.80 -5.98
CA ARG A 54 10.07 -16.47 -5.08
C ARG A 54 10.64 -15.07 -5.30
N ARG A 55 10.43 -14.49 -6.48
CA ARG A 55 10.87 -13.15 -6.87
C ARG A 55 9.71 -12.46 -7.57
N GLY A 56 9.72 -11.12 -7.55
CA GLY A 56 8.73 -10.32 -8.25
C GLY A 56 9.14 -8.86 -8.29
N TRP A 57 8.49 -8.11 -9.17
CA TRP A 57 8.64 -6.66 -9.28
C TRP A 57 7.67 -5.93 -8.37
N TYR A 58 8.14 -4.86 -7.73
CA TYR A 58 7.37 -4.07 -6.80
C TYR A 58 7.03 -2.71 -7.42
N PHE A 59 5.74 -2.40 -7.51
CA PHE A 59 5.26 -1.10 -7.97
C PHE A 59 4.42 -0.41 -6.92
N LEU A 60 4.59 0.90 -6.88
CA LEU A 60 3.82 1.85 -6.10
C LEU A 60 3.08 2.77 -7.07
N ILE A 61 1.76 2.85 -6.93
CA ILE A 61 0.94 3.76 -7.72
C ILE A 61 0.19 4.68 -6.77
N ASP A 62 0.48 5.97 -6.87
CA ASP A 62 -0.21 7.02 -6.16
C ASP A 62 -1.40 7.45 -6.98
N LEU A 63 -2.58 7.27 -6.41
CA LEU A 63 -3.82 7.63 -7.08
C LEU A 63 -4.78 8.34 -6.15
N GLU A 64 -5.60 9.18 -6.76
CA GLU A 64 -6.70 9.85 -6.12
C GLU A 64 -7.99 9.30 -6.72
N ALA A 65 -8.81 8.68 -5.88
CA ALA A 65 -10.00 7.99 -6.31
C ALA A 65 -11.02 7.88 -5.17
N PRO A 66 -12.32 7.76 -5.49
CA PRO A 66 -13.35 7.51 -4.50
C PRO A 66 -13.16 6.13 -3.86
N PRO A 67 -13.57 5.92 -2.58
CA PRO A 67 -13.38 4.65 -1.89
C PRO A 67 -14.14 3.47 -2.54
N SER A 68 -15.18 3.75 -3.32
CA SER A 68 -15.95 2.74 -4.07
C SER A 68 -15.10 1.97 -5.09
N ILE A 69 -14.05 2.58 -5.66
CA ILE A 69 -13.19 1.93 -6.64
C ILE A 69 -12.38 0.78 -6.04
N VAL A 70 -12.07 0.86 -4.73
CA VAL A 70 -11.13 -0.04 -4.07
C VAL A 70 -11.66 -1.47 -4.16
N SER A 71 -12.94 -1.69 -3.85
CA SER A 71 -13.55 -3.03 -3.93
C SER A 71 -13.52 -3.56 -5.35
N ALA A 72 -13.90 -2.74 -6.32
CA ALA A 72 -14.01 -3.16 -7.71
C ALA A 72 -12.63 -3.47 -8.33
N MET A 73 -11.59 -2.71 -7.99
CA MET A 73 -10.20 -2.98 -8.39
C MET A 73 -9.61 -4.17 -7.64
N MET A 74 -9.95 -4.30 -6.36
CA MET A 74 -9.74 -5.50 -5.54
C MET A 74 -10.61 -6.67 -5.98
N GLU A 75 -11.33 -6.62 -7.10
CA GLU A 75 -11.87 -7.80 -7.75
C GLU A 75 -11.12 -8.07 -9.05
N HIS A 76 -10.99 -7.04 -9.89
CA HIS A 76 -10.31 -7.08 -11.18
C HIS A 76 -8.87 -7.63 -11.09
N LEU A 77 -8.03 -7.07 -10.21
CA LEU A 77 -6.62 -7.48 -10.04
C LEU A 77 -6.43 -8.87 -9.39
N GLY A 78 -7.53 -9.52 -9.01
CA GLY A 78 -7.53 -10.80 -8.31
C GLY A 78 -7.68 -11.93 -9.30
N ARG A 79 -8.37 -11.63 -10.40
CA ARG A 79 -8.48 -12.46 -11.60
C ARG A 79 -7.24 -12.36 -12.47
N ASP A 80 -6.51 -11.24 -12.39
CA ASP A 80 -5.27 -11.05 -13.12
C ASP A 80 -4.18 -12.02 -12.61
N ILE A 81 -3.72 -12.89 -13.52
CA ILE A 81 -2.73 -13.93 -13.26
C ILE A 81 -1.33 -13.36 -13.02
N ASP A 82 -1.04 -12.20 -13.58
CA ASP A 82 0.28 -11.56 -13.50
C ASP A 82 0.50 -10.86 -12.16
N VAL A 83 -0.58 -10.60 -11.42
CA VAL A 83 -0.57 -9.94 -10.11
C VAL A 83 -0.44 -10.97 -8.99
N ILE A 84 0.71 -11.06 -8.35
CA ILE A 84 0.95 -11.98 -7.22
C ILE A 84 0.27 -11.47 -5.95
N ARG A 85 0.35 -10.17 -5.69
CA ARG A 85 -0.20 -9.53 -4.50
C ARG A 85 -0.63 -8.11 -4.87
N ARG A 86 -1.71 -7.69 -4.25
CA ARG A 86 -2.33 -6.37 -4.44
C ARG A 86 -2.71 -5.80 -3.10
N GLY A 87 -2.61 -4.49 -2.95
CA GLY A 87 -3.03 -3.81 -1.73
C GLY A 87 -3.29 -2.34 -1.99
N PHE A 88 -4.39 -1.84 -1.44
CA PHE A 88 -4.67 -0.40 -1.36
C PHE A 88 -4.43 0.05 0.07
N VAL A 89 -3.57 1.05 0.24
CA VAL A 89 -3.26 1.68 1.53
C VAL A 89 -3.59 3.15 1.40
N LYS A 90 -4.14 3.78 2.44
CA LYS A 90 -4.30 5.24 2.43
C LYS A 90 -2.91 5.86 2.40
N HIS A 91 -2.69 6.82 1.51
CA HIS A 91 -1.42 7.54 1.50
C HIS A 91 -1.27 8.27 2.84
N PRO A 92 -0.20 8.02 3.60
CA PRO A 92 0.06 8.74 4.83
C PRO A 92 0.39 10.18 4.44
N VAL A 93 -0.61 11.06 4.51
CA VAL A 93 -0.35 12.49 4.54
C VAL A 93 0.37 12.71 5.86
N ALA A 94 1.69 12.87 5.80
CA ALA A 94 2.48 13.19 6.98
C ALA A 94 1.90 14.48 7.57
N LYS A 95 1.11 14.35 8.64
CA LYS A 95 0.93 15.41 9.60
C LYS A 95 2.05 15.18 10.60
N PRO A 96 3.20 15.85 10.46
CA PRO A 96 4.21 15.78 11.50
C PRO A 96 3.58 16.37 12.75
N GLU A 97 3.13 15.50 13.66
CA GLU A 97 2.85 15.90 15.02
C GLU A 97 4.22 16.13 15.66
N GLU A 98 4.39 17.30 16.26
CA GLU A 98 5.60 17.65 16.97
C GLU A 98 5.72 16.71 18.17
N CYS A 99 6.67 15.78 18.13
CA CYS A 99 6.95 14.88 19.24
C CYS A 99 7.79 15.64 20.29
N PRO A 100 7.25 15.97 21.48
CA PRO A 100 7.98 16.70 22.52
C PRO A 100 9.09 15.86 23.20
N GLY A 101 9.38 14.66 22.70
CA GLY A 101 10.31 13.72 23.31
C GLY A 101 9.72 12.99 24.51
N MET A 102 10.56 12.29 25.27
CA MET A 102 10.14 11.62 26.50
C MET A 102 9.89 12.67 27.58
N ILE A 103 8.62 12.85 27.97
CA ILE A 103 8.25 13.68 29.11
C ILE A 103 8.45 12.82 30.37
N PRO A 104 9.37 13.17 31.29
CA PRO A 104 9.55 12.43 32.52
C PRO A 104 8.26 12.52 33.36
N LEU A 105 7.72 11.37 33.76
CA LEU A 105 6.57 11.30 34.66
C LEU A 105 7.01 11.73 36.06
N SER A 106 6.47 12.87 36.53
CA SER A 106 6.63 13.30 37.92
C SER A 106 5.73 12.45 38.83
N TYR A 107 6.31 11.75 39.80
CA TYR A 107 5.57 10.97 40.80
C TYR A 107 4.88 11.86 41.86
N GLU A 108 5.22 13.16 41.89
CA GLU A 108 4.86 14.11 42.95
C GLU A 108 3.37 14.50 42.99
N ASP A 109 2.58 14.16 41.97
CA ASP A 109 1.15 14.49 41.92
C ASP A 109 0.25 13.47 42.65
N LYS A 110 0.80 12.37 43.16
CA LYS A 110 0.04 11.33 43.91
C LYS A 110 0.28 11.32 45.43
N LEU A 111 1.02 12.29 45.99
CA LEU A 111 1.34 12.32 47.42
C LEU A 111 0.68 13.45 48.23
N ARG A 112 -0.25 14.22 47.64
CA ARG A 112 -1.00 15.26 48.36
C ARG A 112 -2.44 14.87 48.65
N ASP A 113 -2.66 13.72 49.28
CA ASP A 113 -3.83 13.58 50.15
C ASP A 113 -3.47 14.14 51.52
N LYS A 114 -3.84 15.41 51.73
CA LYS A 114 -3.75 16.10 53.03
C LYS A 114 -4.47 15.26 54.09
N LYS A 115 -3.73 14.70 55.05
CA LYS A 115 -4.34 14.19 56.28
C LYS A 115 -4.92 15.37 57.07
N LYS A 116 -6.20 15.24 57.40
CA LYS A 116 -7.01 16.09 58.29
C LYS A 116 -6.52 16.01 59.73
#